data_AF-A0A920PAC6-F1
#
_entry.id   AF-A0A920PAC6-F1
#
_cell.length_a   1.000
_cell.length_b   1.000
_cell.length_c   1.000
_cell.angle_alpha   90.00
_cell.angle_beta   90.00
_cell.angle_gamma   90.00
#
_symmetry.space_group_name_H-M   'P 1'
#
loop_
_entity.id
_entity.type
_entity.pdbx_description
1 polymer ?
#
loop_
_entity_poly.entity_id
_entity_poly.type
_entity_poly.pdbx_seq_one_letter_code
_entity_poly.pdbx_strand_id
1 'polypeptide(L)' 'MAQVNVQLIAIAATIAYSFAVTAIILLVIKFTLKLEVSEEEERAGLDVSQHGEEAYMA' A
#
# COMPACT_ATOMS: atom_id res chain seq x y z
N MET A 1 21.70 -0.15 29.54
CA MET A 1 21.48 1.11 28.77
C MET A 1 21.94 1.00 27.32
N ALA A 2 23.15 0.50 27.04
CA ALA A 2 23.67 0.41 25.66
C ALA A 2 22.76 -0.37 24.67
N GLN A 3 22.25 -1.55 25.07
CA GLN A 3 21.36 -2.34 24.20
C GLN A 3 20.04 -1.60 23.88
N VAL A 4 19.42 -0.94 24.86
CA VAL A 4 18.14 -0.24 24.67
C VAL A 4 18.29 0.90 23.65
N ASN A 5 19.37 1.67 23.74
CA ASN A 5 19.62 2.77 22.80
C ASN A 5 19.81 2.26 21.36
N VAL A 6 20.55 1.16 21.18
CA VAL A 6 20.74 0.55 19.85
C VAL A 6 19.41 0.05 19.27
N GLN A 7 18.56 -0.56 20.10
CA GLN A 7 17.23 -1.02 19.66
C GLN A 7 16.31 0.15 19.28
N LEU A 8 16.33 1.25 20.03
CA LEU A 8 15.55 2.45 19.68
C LEU A 8 15.98 3.04 18.34
N ILE A 9 17.29 3.09 18.06
CA ILE A 9 17.82 3.53 16.76
C ILE A 9 17.37 2.59 15.65
N ALA A 10 17.43 1.28 15.88
CA ALA A 10 16.99 0.29 14.90
C ALA A 10 15.49 0.45 14.57
N ILE A 11 14.64 0.62 15.59
CA ILE A 11 13.20 0.86 15.41
C ILE A 11 12.95 2.14 14.62
N ALA A 12 13.62 3.24 14.98
CA ALA A 12 13.46 4.50 14.26
C ALA A 12 13.92 4.38 12.79
N ALA A 13 15.03 3.69 12.55
CA ALA A 13 15.55 3.46 11.20
C ALA A 13 14.60 2.59 10.36
N THR A 14 14.03 1.52 10.91
CA THR A 14 13.08 0.66 10.18
C THR A 14 11.79 1.40 9.86
N ILE A 15 11.25 2.19 10.81
CA ILE A 15 10.06 3.03 10.57
C ILE A 15 10.36 4.05 9.47
N ALA A 16 11.46 4.80 9.59
CA ALA A 16 11.81 5.83 8.63
C ALA A 16 12.04 5.26 7.23
N TYR A 17 12.78 4.16 7.13
CA TYR A 17 13.06 3.50 5.86
C TYR A 17 11.80 2.92 5.21
N SER A 18 11.04 2.11 5.96
CA SER A 18 9.84 1.46 5.42
C SER A 18 8.80 2.48 4.97
N PHE A 19 8.58 3.54 5.74
CA PHE A 19 7.66 4.61 5.37
C PHE A 19 8.18 5.39 4.16
N ALA A 20 9.40 5.94 4.22
CA ALA A 20 9.91 6.83 3.17
C ALA A 20 10.09 6.12 1.83
N VAL A 21 10.67 4.92 1.83
CA VAL A 21 10.91 4.16 0.60
C VAL A 21 9.58 3.71 -0.01
N THR A 22 8.65 3.19 0.80
CA THR A 22 7.32 2.80 0.30
C THR A 22 6.56 4.00 -0.23
N ALA A 23 6.60 5.15 0.46
CA ALA A 23 5.95 6.38 -0.01
C ALA A 23 6.52 6.83 -1.37
N ILE A 24 7.85 6.78 -1.55
CA ILE A 24 8.48 7.10 -2.84
C ILE A 24 8.00 6.13 -3.93
N ILE A 25 7.98 4.82 -3.65
CA ILE A 25 7.51 3.81 -4.60
C ILE A 25 6.04 4.07 -5.00
N LEU A 26 5.16 4.29 -4.03
CA LEU A 26 3.74 4.57 -4.28
C LEU A 26 3.54 5.86 -5.07
N LEU A 27 4.32 6.91 -4.79
CA LEU A 27 4.28 8.16 -5.55
C LEU A 27 4.72 7.93 -7.01
N VAL A 28 5.81 7.20 -7.24
CA VAL A 28 6.25 6.86 -8.60
C VAL A 28 5.14 6.11 -9.34
N ILE A 29 4.60 5.04 -8.75
CA ILE A 29 3.51 4.24 -9.33
C ILE A 29 2.28 5.11 -9.63
N LYS A 30 1.91 6.01 -8.71
CA LYS A 30 0.77 6.92 -8.88
C LYS A 30 0.89 7.76 -10.15
N PHE A 31 2.08 8.24 -10.47
CA PHE A 31 2.31 9.07 -11.65
C PHE A 31 2.59 8.27 -12.93
N THR A 32 3.01 7.01 -12.84
CA THR A 32 3.35 6.21 -14.03
C THR A 32 2.27 5.21 -14.46
N LEU A 33 1.59 4.55 -13.52
CA LEU A 33 0.70 3.42 -13.80
C LEU A 33 -0.74 3.62 -13.31
N LYS A 34 -0.98 4.54 -12.37
CA LYS A 34 -2.22 4.67 -11.56
C LYS A 34 -2.52 3.41 -10.75
N LEU A 35 -2.39 3.52 -9.43
CA LEU A 35 -2.56 2.40 -8.49
C LEU A 35 -4.03 2.07 -8.19
N GLU A 36 -4.90 3.07 -8.27
CA GLU A 36 -6.32 2.97 -7.91
C GLU A 36 -7.19 2.79 -9.17
N VAL A 37 -8.25 1.99 -9.05
CA VAL A 37 -9.31 1.88 -10.07
C VAL A 37 -10.19 3.13 -10.07
N SER A 38 -11.10 3.28 -11.04
CA SER A 38 -12.05 4.39 -11.02
C SER A 38 -13.06 4.27 -9.87
N GLU A 39 -13.66 5.39 -9.43
CA GLU A 39 -14.70 5.37 -8.37
C GLU A 39 -15.91 4.50 -8.73
N GLU A 40 -16.23 4.36 -10.01
CA GLU A 40 -17.31 3.50 -10.50
C GLU A 40 -16.94 2.02 -10.34
N GLU A 41 -15.73 1.63 -10.75
CA GLU A 41 -15.21 0.27 -10.58
C GLU A 41 -15.06 -0.11 -9.10
N GLU A 42 -14.60 0.82 -8.26
CA GLU A 42 -14.52 0.60 -6.81
C GLU A 42 -15.90 0.37 -6.18
N ARG A 43 -16.92 1.14 -6.61
CA ARG A 43 -18.31 0.96 -6.15
C ARG A 43 -18.93 -0.35 -6.64
N ALA A 44 -18.59 -0.78 -7.86
CA ALA A 44 -19.05 -2.05 -8.42
C ALA A 44 -18.39 -3.26 -7.74
N GLY A 45 -17.18 -3.08 -7.18
CA GLY A 45 -16.37 -4.13 -6.58
C GLY A 45 -15.33 -4.65 -7.57
N LEU A 46 -14.13 -5.00 -7.07
CA LEU A 46 -13.01 -5.45 -7.90
C LEU A 46 -13.29 -6.81 -8.54
N ASP A 47 -14.02 -7.70 -7.86
CA ASP A 47 -14.38 -9.01 -8.41
C ASP A 47 -15.19 -8.82 -9.71
N VAL A 48 -16.16 -7.90 -9.72
CA VAL A 48 -16.98 -7.61 -10.91
C VAL A 48 -16.18 -6.81 -11.95
N SER A 49 -15.52 -5.73 -11.52
CA SER A 49 -14.88 -4.77 -12.45
C SER A 49 -13.55 -5.25 -13.05
N GLN A 50 -12.76 -6.02 -12.31
CA GLN A 50 -11.43 -6.48 -12.73
C GLN A 50 -11.40 -7.98 -13.06
N HIS A 51 -12.24 -8.79 -12.42
CA HIS A 51 -12.24 -10.25 -12.59
C HIS A 51 -13.46 -10.79 -13.35
N GLY A 52 -14.54 -10.01 -13.48
CA GLY A 52 -15.79 -10.44 -14.12
C GLY A 52 -16.55 -11.51 -13.32
N GLU A 53 -16.30 -11.59 -12.02
CA GLU A 53 -16.83 -12.59 -11.11
C GLU A 53 -17.76 -11.93 -10.07
N GLU A 54 -18.81 -12.65 -9.65
CA GLU A 54 -19.58 -12.29 -8.45
C GLU A 54 -19.20 -13.27 -7.34
N ALA A 55 -18.55 -12.79 -6.27
CA ALA A 55 -18.09 -13.64 -5.16
C ALA A 55 -19.24 -14.38 -4.45
N TYR A 56 -20.44 -13.79 -4.46
CA TYR A 56 -21.64 -14.38 -3.89
C TYR A 56 -22.80 -14.21 -4.86
N MET A 57 -23.37 -15.32 -5.33
CA MET A 57 -24.65 -15.32 -6.02
C MET A 57 -25.76 -15.44 -4.96
N ALA A 58 -26.71 -14.52 -4.97
CA ALA A 58 -27.91 -14.58 -4.13
C ALA A 58 -28.90 -15.65 -4.63
#